data_AF-A0A926T071-F1
#
_entry.id   AF-A0A926T071-F1
#
_cell.length_a   1.000
_cell.length_b   1.000
_cell.length_c   1.000
_cell.angle_alpha   90.00
_cell.angle_beta   90.00
_cell.angle_gamma   90.00
#
_symmetry.space_group_name_H-M   'P 1'
#
loop_
_entity.id
_entity.type
_entity.pdbx_description
1 polymer ?
#
loop_
_entity_poly.entity_id
_entity_poly.type
_entity_poly.pdbx_seq_one_letter_code
_entity_poly.pdbx_strand_id
1 'polypeptide(L)'
;MLTQENILEITKFAAIKAIALLINRSFEPLGIIAKTNLQGSCLHLLLESSQVPNQQATVNFIRKRMLQLEIGFIQSVKIYARQPGKDIAVWTQEFDIIIPISNNLLLSPCNILNKGEAEASCKLLPTNSTFNEVE
;
A
#
# COMPACT_ATOMS: atom_id res chain seq x y z
N MET A 1 15.92 -15.96 -17.44
CA MET A 1 14.45 -16.02 -17.32
C MET A 1 14.10 -15.43 -15.97
N LEU A 2 13.30 -14.36 -15.90
CA LEU A 2 12.88 -13.78 -14.62
C LEU A 2 11.82 -14.68 -13.99
N THR A 3 12.09 -15.22 -12.80
CA THR A 3 11.12 -16.04 -12.05
C THR A 3 10.07 -15.14 -11.39
N GLN A 4 8.90 -15.70 -11.08
CA GLN A 4 7.81 -14.94 -10.45
C GLN A 4 8.18 -14.36 -9.08
N GLU A 5 9.05 -15.04 -8.33
CA GLU A 5 9.63 -14.52 -7.09
C GLU A 5 10.47 -13.26 -7.31
N ASN A 6 11.25 -13.22 -8.40
CA ASN A 6 12.04 -12.04 -8.75
C ASN A 6 11.14 -10.84 -9.10
N ILE A 7 10.02 -11.09 -9.81
CA ILE A 7 9.03 -10.06 -10.12
C ILE A 7 8.39 -9.51 -8.83
N LEU A 8 8.00 -10.37 -7.90
CA LEU A 8 7.39 -9.96 -6.64
C LEU A 8 8.30 -9.06 -5.79
N GLU A 9 9.57 -9.44 -5.68
CA GLU A 9 10.57 -8.65 -4.93
C GLU A 9 10.82 -7.29 -5.60
N ILE A 10 10.87 -7.23 -6.94
CA ILE A 10 10.96 -5.97 -7.69
C ILE A 10 9.73 -5.08 -7.42
N THR A 11 8.53 -5.63 -7.41
CA THR A 11 7.29 -4.88 -7.14
C THR A 11 7.25 -4.32 -5.71
N LYS A 12 7.62 -5.11 -4.71
CA LYS A 12 7.70 -4.63 -3.30
C LYS A 12 8.69 -3.47 -3.20
N PHE A 13 9.87 -3.60 -3.79
CA PHE A 13 10.89 -2.56 -3.78
C PHE A 13 10.43 -1.27 -4.48
N ALA A 14 9.77 -1.40 -5.63
CA ALA A 14 9.19 -0.26 -6.35
C ALA A 14 8.13 0.45 -5.49
N ALA A 15 7.26 -0.30 -4.81
CA ALA A 15 6.27 0.26 -3.90
C ALA A 15 6.92 0.99 -2.70
N ILE A 16 7.95 0.40 -2.06
CA ILE A 16 8.67 1.05 -0.96
C ILE A 16 9.30 2.38 -1.40
N LYS A 17 9.89 2.42 -2.60
CA LYS A 17 10.44 3.66 -3.18
C LYS A 17 9.35 4.69 -3.42
N ALA A 18 8.20 4.30 -3.95
CA ALA A 18 7.08 5.19 -4.18
C ALA A 18 6.54 5.79 -2.87
N ILE A 19 6.41 4.98 -1.81
CA ILE A 19 6.04 5.45 -0.46
C ILE A 19 7.06 6.48 0.04
N ALA A 20 8.36 6.18 -0.10
CA ALA A 20 9.43 7.09 0.32
C ALA A 20 9.31 8.45 -0.37
N LEU A 21 9.09 8.45 -1.68
CA LEU A 21 8.92 9.67 -2.47
C LEU A 21 7.67 10.46 -2.05
N LEU A 22 6.55 9.78 -1.82
CA LEU A 22 5.30 10.41 -1.39
C LEU A 22 5.42 11.06 -0.01
N ILE A 23 6.07 10.34 0.92
CA ILE A 23 6.34 10.82 2.27
C ILE A 23 7.29 12.02 2.21
N ASN A 24 8.42 11.91 1.50
CA ASN A 24 9.37 13.00 1.34
C ASN A 24 8.71 14.24 0.73
N ARG A 25 7.90 14.09 -0.32
CA ARG A 25 7.18 15.23 -0.93
C ARG A 25 6.28 15.97 0.07
N SER A 26 5.74 15.26 1.06
CA SER A 26 4.89 15.87 2.09
C SER A 26 5.68 16.56 3.19
N PHE A 27 6.95 16.19 3.36
CA PHE A 27 7.85 16.61 4.42
C PHE A 27 8.95 17.57 3.95
N GLU A 28 9.14 17.71 2.64
CA GLU A 28 10.03 18.67 1.98
C GLU A 28 9.82 20.12 2.44
N PRO A 29 8.59 20.68 2.53
CA PRO A 29 8.40 22.05 3.03
C PRO A 29 8.75 22.21 4.52
N LEU A 30 8.89 21.11 5.26
CA LEU A 30 9.25 21.08 6.67
C LEU A 30 10.75 20.82 6.89
N GLY A 31 11.53 20.64 5.81
CA GLY A 31 12.96 20.32 5.91
C GLY A 31 13.21 18.97 6.61
N ILE A 32 12.30 18.02 6.46
CA ILE A 32 12.43 16.67 7.02
C ILE A 32 12.79 15.70 5.90
N ILE A 33 13.86 14.93 6.10
CA ILE A 33 14.29 13.86 5.19
C ILE A 33 13.75 12.53 5.72
N ALA A 34 12.95 11.83 4.91
CA ALA A 34 12.40 10.53 5.24
C ALA A 34 13.13 9.41 4.49
N LYS A 35 13.61 8.40 5.23
CA LYS A 35 14.21 7.18 4.70
C LYS A 35 13.32 5.99 5.06
N THR A 36 12.99 5.16 4.09
CA THR A 36 12.16 3.95 4.29
C THR A 36 13.00 2.68 4.14
N ASN A 37 12.65 1.66 4.92
CA ASN A 37 13.16 0.31 4.76
C ASN A 37 12.04 -0.68 5.12
N LEU A 38 11.96 -1.84 4.45
CA LEU A 38 11.01 -2.88 4.78
C LEU A 38 11.76 -4.07 5.39
N GLN A 39 11.37 -4.46 6.60
CA GLN A 39 11.90 -5.66 7.27
C GLN A 39 10.74 -6.62 7.52
N GLY A 40 10.69 -7.71 6.76
CA GLY A 40 9.54 -8.62 6.76
C GLY A 40 8.27 -7.89 6.29
N SER A 41 7.28 -7.75 7.17
CA SER A 41 6.04 -7.00 6.95
C SER A 41 6.00 -5.65 7.69
N CYS A 42 7.11 -5.22 8.32
CA CYS A 42 7.22 -3.96 9.04
C CYS A 42 7.94 -2.90 8.20
N LEU A 43 7.28 -1.76 7.96
CA LEU A 43 7.89 -0.60 7.31
C LEU A 43 8.58 0.29 8.34
N HIS A 44 9.90 0.37 8.26
CA HIS A 44 10.73 1.26 9.06
C HIS A 44 10.87 2.61 8.36
N LEU A 45 10.53 3.68 9.06
CA LEU A 45 10.59 5.06 8.57
C LEU A 45 11.48 5.90 9.49
N LEU A 46 12.65 6.30 9.00
CA LEU A 46 13.52 7.25 9.68
C LEU A 46 13.24 8.66 9.17
N LEU A 47 12.82 9.54 10.07
CA LEU A 47 12.63 10.97 9.85
C LEU A 47 13.82 11.71 10.44
N GLU A 48 14.64 12.29 9.58
CA GLU A 48 15.81 13.06 9.95
C GLU A 48 15.54 14.54 9.70
N SER A 49 15.58 15.36 10.76
CA SER A 49 15.37 16.81 10.65
C SER A 49 16.02 17.57 11.79
N SER A 50 16.48 18.79 11.49
CA SER A 50 17.03 19.70 12.49
C SER A 50 16.00 20.03 13.58
N GLN A 51 14.74 20.26 13.17
CA GLN A 51 13.63 20.47 14.08
C GLN A 51 12.88 19.16 14.27
N VAL A 52 12.78 18.70 15.53
CA VAL A 52 12.07 17.47 15.85
C VAL A 52 10.58 17.65 15.54
N PRO A 53 10.00 16.84 14.65
CA PRO A 53 8.59 16.95 14.31
C PRO A 53 7.70 16.49 15.48
N ASN A 54 6.51 17.07 15.60
CA ASN A 54 5.54 16.68 16.61
C ASN A 54 5.10 15.22 16.38
N GLN A 55 5.38 14.36 17.36
CA GLN A 55 5.12 12.92 17.29
C GLN A 55 3.69 12.60 16.87
N GLN A 56 2.69 13.18 17.55
CA GLN A 56 1.30 12.84 17.32
C GLN A 56 0.82 13.28 15.93
N ALA A 57 1.16 14.49 15.50
CA ALA A 57 0.80 15.01 14.19
C ALA A 57 1.43 14.17 13.07
N THR A 58 2.72 13.84 13.20
CA THR A 58 3.47 13.05 12.23
C THR A 58 2.96 11.61 12.13
N VAL A 59 2.72 10.95 13.26
CA VAL A 59 2.19 9.58 13.31
C VAL A 59 0.80 9.53 12.68
N ASN A 60 -0.09 10.48 13.01
CA ASN A 60 -1.43 10.54 12.44
C ASN A 60 -1.41 10.79 10.93
N PHE A 61 -0.50 11.65 10.46
CA PHE A 61 -0.31 11.91 9.03
C PHE A 61 0.13 10.64 8.30
N ILE A 62 1.18 9.97 8.79
CA ILE A 62 1.70 8.75 8.16
C ILE A 62 0.66 7.63 8.19
N ARG A 63 -0.02 7.42 9.33
CA ARG A 63 -1.09 6.42 9.45
C ARG A 63 -2.16 6.61 8.39
N LYS A 64 -2.65 7.85 8.20
CA LYS A 64 -3.66 8.16 7.17
C LYS A 64 -3.16 7.84 5.77
N ARG A 65 -1.91 8.21 5.44
CA ARG A 65 -1.30 7.90 4.14
C ARG A 65 -1.18 6.40 3.91
N MET A 66 -0.78 5.65 4.93
CA MET A 66 -0.62 4.20 4.84
C MET A 66 -1.96 3.48 4.65
N LEU A 67 -3.02 3.95 5.32
CA LEU A 67 -4.38 3.44 5.11
C LEU A 67 -4.89 3.74 3.70
N GLN A 68 -4.58 4.92 3.14
CA GLN A 68 -4.98 5.28 1.77
C GLN A 68 -4.27 4.49 0.67
N LEU A 69 -3.07 3.99 0.95
CA LEU A 69 -2.27 3.26 -0.04
C LEU A 69 -2.64 1.76 -0.11
N GLU A 70 -3.40 1.25 0.87
CA GLU A 70 -3.93 -0.14 0.92
C GLU A 70 -2.89 -1.22 0.55
N ILE A 71 -1.65 -1.08 1.05
CA ILE A 71 -0.55 -1.95 0.68
C ILE A 71 -0.61 -3.25 1.47
N GLY A 72 -1.17 -4.30 0.87
CA GLY A 72 -1.46 -5.58 1.54
C GLY A 72 -0.25 -6.36 2.10
N PHE A 73 0.98 -6.02 1.73
CA PHE A 73 2.19 -6.67 2.28
C PHE A 73 2.81 -5.94 3.49
N ILE A 74 2.31 -4.75 3.86
CA ILE A 74 2.78 -3.99 5.02
C ILE A 74 1.74 -4.14 6.12
N GLN A 75 2.14 -4.74 7.25
CA GLN A 75 1.26 -5.00 8.39
C GLN A 75 1.48 -3.99 9.51
N SER A 76 2.70 -3.50 9.69
CA SER A 76 3.05 -2.54 10.72
C SER A 76 4.01 -1.47 10.21
N VAL A 77 4.02 -0.34 10.91
CA VAL A 77 4.90 0.80 10.59
C VAL A 77 5.59 1.25 11.86
N LYS A 78 6.92 1.39 11.76
CA LYS A 78 7.77 1.88 12.84
C LYS A 78 8.48 3.15 12.42
N ILE A 79 8.18 4.24 13.12
CA ILE A 79 8.69 5.58 12.83
C ILE A 79 9.74 5.95 13.86
N TYR A 80 10.87 6.45 13.39
CA TYR A 80 11.97 6.97 14.20
C TYR A 80 12.16 8.44 13.84
N ALA A 81 12.13 9.35 14.81
CA ALA A 81 12.51 10.73 14.58
C ALA A 81 13.88 11.01 15.16
N ARG A 82 14.79 11.54 14.35
CA ARG A 82 16.19 11.74 14.70
C ARG A 82 16.66 13.12 14.24
N GLN A 83 17.54 13.72 15.02
CA GLN A 83 18.27 14.90 14.58
C GLN A 83 19.54 14.48 13.81
N PRO A 84 19.96 15.24 12.79
CA PRO A 84 21.20 14.99 12.08
C PRO A 84 22.38 14.87 13.04
N GLY A 85 23.25 13.87 12.85
CA GLY A 85 24.43 13.65 13.68
C GLY A 85 24.17 13.05 15.07
N LYS A 86 22.93 12.67 15.39
CA LYS A 86 22.60 11.88 16.58
C LYS A 86 22.37 10.43 16.18
N ASP A 87 22.87 9.46 16.94
CA ASP A 87 22.58 8.04 16.71
C ASP A 87 21.27 7.59 17.34
N ILE A 88 20.82 8.32 18.36
CA ILE A 88 19.60 7.99 19.12
C ILE A 88 18.42 8.78 18.55
N ALA A 89 17.31 8.08 18.31
CA ALA A 89 16.04 8.72 17.95
C ALA A 89 15.49 9.50 19.15
N VAL A 90 15.01 10.71 18.91
CA VAL A 90 14.33 11.55 19.91
C VAL A 90 13.02 10.90 20.34
N TRP A 91 12.32 10.27 19.41
CA TRP A 91 11.15 9.45 19.70
C TRP A 91 11.00 8.33 18.67
N THR A 92 10.34 7.26 19.09
CA THR A 92 9.97 6.12 18.24
C THR A 92 8.50 5.82 18.45
N GLN A 93 7.78 5.52 17.38
CA GLN A 93 6.39 5.07 17.43
C GLN A 93 6.18 3.90 16.50
N GLU A 94 5.47 2.88 16.99
CA GLU A 94 5.04 1.73 16.21
C GLU A 94 3.51 1.65 16.21
N PHE A 95 2.93 1.24 15.09
CA PHE A 95 1.50 0.95 14.98
C PHE A 95 1.22 -0.03 13.84
N ASP A 96 0.12 -0.76 13.97
CA ASP A 96 -0.35 -1.69 12.94
C ASP A 96 -1.27 -1.00 11.92
N ILE A 97 -1.21 -1.47 10.68
CA ILE A 97 -2.12 -1.08 9.62
C ILE A 97 -3.26 -2.11 9.59
N ILE A 98 -4.32 -1.82 10.33
CA ILE A 98 -5.56 -2.58 10.23
C ILE A 98 -6.30 -2.03 9.01
N ILE A 99 -6.13 -2.68 7.86
CA ILE A 99 -6.94 -2.36 6.68
C ILE A 99 -8.37 -2.83 7.00
N PRO A 100 -9.37 -1.94 7.08
CA PRO A 100 -10.75 -2.38 7.21
C PRO A 100 -11.05 -3.20 5.96
N ILE A 101 -11.34 -4.49 6.14
CA ILE A 101 -11.81 -5.33 5.05
C ILE A 101 -13.14 -4.72 4.62
N SER A 102 -13.15 -4.01 3.48
CA SER A 102 -14.40 -3.58 2.86
C SER A 102 -15.16 -4.87 2.57
N ASN A 103 -16.28 -5.11 3.27
CA ASN A 103 -17.19 -6.23 3.03
C ASN A 103 -17.79 -6.10 1.62
N ASN A 104 -17.02 -6.44 0.59
CA ASN A 104 -17.46 -6.61 -0.79
C ASN A 104 -16.86 -7.88 -1.42
N LEU A 105 -16.40 -8.84 -0.60
CA LEU A 105 -16.44 -10.25 -0.98
C LEU A 105 -17.80 -10.82 -0.57
N LEU A 106 -18.85 -10.45 -1.30
CA LEU A 106 -19.87 -11.45 -1.58
C LEU A 106 -19.18 -12.47 -2.48
N LEU A 107 -18.73 -13.55 -1.84
CA LEU A 107 -18.40 -14.79 -2.51
C LEU A 107 -19.60 -15.14 -3.41
N SER A 108 -19.46 -14.94 -4.72
CA SER A 108 -20.16 -15.82 -5.66
C SER A 108 -19.72 -17.23 -5.26
N PRO A 109 -20.64 -18.14 -4.89
CA PRO A 109 -20.24 -19.51 -4.60
C PRO A 109 -19.54 -20.04 -5.84
N CYS A 110 -18.27 -20.43 -5.70
CA CYS A 110 -17.57 -21.15 -6.74
C CYS A 110 -18.38 -22.39 -7.07
N ASN A 111 -19.06 -22.39 -8.22
CA ASN A 111 -19.69 -23.57 -8.77
C ASN A 111 -18.55 -24.45 -9.32
N ILE A 112 -17.94 -25.25 -8.45
CA ILE A 112 -17.15 -26.40 -8.86
C ILE A 112 -18.15 -27.44 -9.36
N LEU A 113 -18.57 -27.33 -10.63
CA LEU A 113 -19.24 -28.42 -11.30
C LEU A 113 -18.15 -29.31 -11.91
N ASN A 114 -17.84 -30.39 -11.21
CA ASN A 114 -17.11 -31.50 -11.78
C ASN A 114 -17.96 -32.21 -12.85
N LYS A 115 -17.23 -32.78 -13.82
CA LYS A 115 -17.57 -33.82 -14.80
C LYS A 115 -18.22 -33.39 -16.13
N GLY A 116 -17.48 -33.73 -17.19
CA GLY A 116 -18.04 -34.47 -18.33
C GLY A 116 -18.19 -33.67 -19.62
N GLU A 117 -17.26 -33.93 -20.54
CA GLU A 117 -17.52 -34.18 -21.97
C GLU A 117 -18.13 -33.10 -22.90
N ALA A 118 -17.61 -33.16 -24.14
CA ALA A 118 -18.20 -32.77 -25.41
C ALA A 118 -18.12 -31.29 -25.86
N GLU A 119 -17.20 -31.08 -26.80
CA GLU A 119 -17.44 -30.52 -28.14
C GLU A 119 -18.68 -29.63 -28.34
N ALA A 120 -18.45 -28.41 -28.83
CA ALA A 120 -18.78 -28.01 -30.21
C ALA A 120 -19.17 -26.52 -30.34
N SER A 121 -18.68 -25.96 -31.46
CA SER A 121 -19.34 -24.96 -32.32
C SER A 121 -19.71 -23.58 -31.77
N CYS A 122 -19.11 -22.57 -32.42
CA CYS A 122 -19.64 -21.23 -32.63
C CYS A 122 -21.17 -21.20 -32.84
N LYS A 123 -21.86 -20.20 -32.25
CA LYS A 123 -22.91 -19.40 -32.93
C LYS A 123 -23.39 -18.21 -32.06
N LEU A 124 -23.16 -17.02 -32.62
CA LEU A 124 -24.08 -15.86 -32.74
C LEU A 124 -24.52 -15.05 -31.49
N LEU A 125 -24.12 -13.76 -31.52
CA LEU A 125 -24.85 -12.57 -31.03
C LEU A 125 -26.33 -12.57 -31.50
N PRO A 126 -27.31 -11.86 -30.85
CA PRO A 126 -27.22 -10.40 -30.69
C PRO A 126 -28.07 -9.70 -29.58
N THR A 127 -27.98 -8.36 -29.57
CA THR A 127 -28.96 -7.33 -29.08
C THR A 127 -29.14 -7.20 -27.56
N ASN A 128 -29.48 -6.07 -26.92
CA ASN A 128 -29.69 -4.64 -27.19
C ASN A 128 -30.13 -4.10 -25.79
N SER A 129 -29.61 -2.97 -25.30
CA SER A 129 -30.42 -2.01 -24.52
C SER A 129 -29.61 -0.72 -24.36
N THR A 130 -29.90 0.34 -25.12
CA THR A 130 -30.95 1.37 -24.96
C THR A 130 -30.34 2.64 -24.37
N PHE A 131 -30.22 3.60 -25.27
CA PHE A 131 -29.97 5.02 -25.10
C PHE A 131 -31.10 5.63 -24.26
N ASN A 132 -30.78 6.42 -23.23
CA ASN A 132 -31.75 7.31 -22.58
C ASN A 132 -31.31 8.76 -22.76
N GLU A 133 -32.15 9.47 -23.51
CA GLU A 133 -32.22 10.91 -23.71
C GLU A 133 -33.27 11.46 -22.73
N VAL A 134 -33.01 12.61 -22.09
CA VAL A 134 -33.93 13.65 -21.59
C VAL A 134 -33.04 14.74 -20.95
N GLU A 135 -33.18 16.04 -21.15
CA GLU A 135 -34.23 16.90 -21.73
C GLU A 135 -33.54 18.19 -22.23
#